data_AF-A0A5N5Z7K3-F1
#
_entry.id   AF-A0A5N5Z7K3-F1
#
_cell.length_a   1.000
_cell.length_b   1.000
_cell.length_c   1.000
_cell.angle_alpha   90.00
_cell.angle_beta   90.00
_cell.angle_gamma   90.00
#
_symmetry.space_group_name_H-M   'P 1'
#
loop_
_entity.id
_entity.type
_entity.pdbx_description
1 polymer ?
#
loop_
_entity_poly.entity_id
_entity_poly.type
_entity_poly.pdbx_seq_one_letter_code
_entity_poly.pdbx_strand_id
1 'polypeptide(L)'
;MKKNYKVHSKTKSQNPRVLDVYDILLKNEYRDGDYWALGGGSQEIQNKLNSFSDKDWEDLKQDIINWSDDDRDILIESVAFGFDRMFTPYLKNKMISRAGKFLLDLFILNIGDRNEIAYFSFFIAQSDLNSLRDLEILRKWLEANGDENENWQKSEISPLKNVEEAIKKASR
;
A
#
# COMPACT_ATOMS: atom_id res chain seq x y z
N MET A 1 -22.48 14.94 -20.70
CA MET A 1 -21.12 15.49 -20.82
C MET A 1 -20.14 14.53 -20.16
N LYS A 2 -19.07 14.09 -20.83
CA LYS A 2 -17.99 13.37 -20.15
C LYS A 2 -17.29 14.38 -19.23
N LYS A 3 -17.35 14.18 -17.91
CA LYS A 3 -16.59 14.99 -16.95
C LYS A 3 -15.10 14.89 -17.33
N ASN A 4 -14.43 16.02 -17.53
CA ASN A 4 -12.99 16.05 -17.74
C ASN A 4 -12.29 16.02 -16.38
N TYR A 5 -12.24 14.83 -15.77
CA TYR A 5 -11.68 14.59 -14.44
C TYR A 5 -10.19 14.96 -14.33
N LYS A 6 -9.49 15.13 -15.47
CA LYS A 6 -8.07 15.52 -15.50
C LYS A 6 -7.78 16.92 -14.97
N VAL A 7 -8.80 17.77 -14.79
CA VAL A 7 -8.63 19.12 -14.21
C VAL A 7 -8.22 19.04 -12.72
N HIS A 8 -8.58 17.96 -12.03
CA HIS A 8 -8.19 17.74 -10.62
C HIS A 8 -6.85 17.02 -10.46
N SER A 9 -6.16 16.74 -11.57
CA SER A 9 -4.98 15.90 -11.55
C SER A 9 -3.83 16.52 -10.76
N LYS A 10 -3.28 15.75 -9.80
CA LYS A 10 -2.11 16.15 -9.00
C LYS A 10 -0.83 15.38 -9.35
N THR A 11 -0.93 14.28 -10.09
CA THR A 11 0.24 13.52 -10.57
C THR A 11 1.14 14.40 -11.44
N LYS A 12 2.46 14.26 -11.26
CA LYS A 12 3.50 14.82 -12.13
C LYS A 12 4.21 13.75 -12.94
N SER A 13 3.84 12.48 -12.74
CA SER A 13 4.47 11.36 -13.41
C SER A 13 4.30 11.44 -14.93
N GLN A 14 5.34 11.04 -15.64
CA GLN A 14 5.26 10.77 -17.08
C GLN A 14 5.21 9.26 -17.36
N ASN A 15 5.23 8.44 -16.32
CA ASN A 15 5.15 6.99 -16.46
C ASN A 15 3.68 6.60 -16.75
N PRO A 16 3.38 6.00 -17.93
CA PRO A 16 2.01 5.66 -18.29
C PRO A 16 1.36 4.65 -17.34
N ARG A 17 2.14 3.80 -16.64
CA ARG A 17 1.63 2.86 -15.65
C ARG A 17 1.16 3.54 -14.37
N VAL A 18 1.90 4.56 -13.93
CA VAL A 18 1.51 5.40 -12.78
C VAL A 18 0.29 6.25 -13.13
N LEU A 19 0.28 6.83 -14.33
CA LEU A 19 -0.85 7.59 -14.85
C LEU A 19 -2.12 6.74 -14.96
N ASP A 20 -2.00 5.47 -15.37
CA ASP A 20 -3.13 4.53 -15.44
C ASP A 20 -3.77 4.29 -14.07
N VAL A 21 -2.96 4.18 -13.00
CA VAL A 21 -3.46 4.06 -11.63
C VAL A 21 -4.17 5.34 -11.21
N TYR A 22 -3.53 6.49 -11.44
CA TYR A 22 -4.08 7.78 -11.05
C TYR A 22 -5.38 8.13 -11.81
N ASP A 23 -5.49 7.72 -13.08
CA ASP A 23 -6.72 7.87 -13.86
C ASP A 23 -7.89 7.07 -13.27
N ILE A 24 -7.67 5.98 -12.54
CA ILE A 24 -8.73 5.22 -11.84
C ILE A 24 -9.25 6.04 -10.66
N LEU A 25 -8.35 6.66 -9.89
CA LEU A 25 -8.71 7.54 -8.77
C LEU A 25 -9.58 8.69 -9.26
N LEU A 26 -9.10 9.43 -10.28
CA LEU A 26 -9.82 10.59 -10.82
C LEU A 26 -11.19 10.22 -11.43
N LYS A 27 -11.31 9.06 -12.09
CA LYS A 27 -12.61 8.61 -12.64
C LYS A 27 -13.64 8.31 -11.56
N ASN A 28 -13.18 7.99 -10.35
CA ASN A 28 -13.99 7.51 -9.25
C ASN A 28 -13.94 8.42 -8.02
N GLU A 29 -13.47 9.68 -8.16
CA GLU A 29 -13.30 10.66 -7.06
C GLU A 29 -14.59 10.97 -6.26
N TYR A 30 -15.76 10.61 -6.81
CA TYR A 30 -17.07 10.78 -6.18
C TYR A 30 -17.74 9.47 -5.78
N ARG A 31 -17.02 8.35 -5.81
CA ARG A 31 -17.50 7.06 -5.31
C ARG A 31 -17.29 7.00 -3.80
N ASP A 32 -18.18 6.30 -3.10
CA ASP A 32 -18.11 6.11 -1.66
C ASP A 32 -17.13 5.00 -1.26
N GLY A 33 -16.89 4.84 0.04
CA GLY A 33 -15.97 3.84 0.58
C GLY A 33 -16.34 2.41 0.22
N ASP A 34 -17.64 2.09 0.12
CA ASP A 34 -18.12 0.75 -0.25
C ASP A 34 -17.64 0.34 -1.65
N TYR A 35 -17.58 1.27 -2.60
CA TYR A 35 -17.06 0.99 -3.94
C TYR A 35 -15.59 0.53 -3.91
N TRP A 36 -14.78 1.10 -3.03
CA TRP A 36 -13.37 0.74 -2.86
C TRP A 36 -13.24 -0.56 -2.05
N ALA A 37 -13.90 -0.62 -0.89
CA ALA A 37 -13.81 -1.74 0.04
C ALA A 37 -14.38 -3.05 -0.52
N LEU A 38 -15.39 -3.01 -1.38
CA LEU A 38 -15.99 -4.21 -1.99
C LEU A 38 -15.31 -4.66 -3.29
N GLY A 39 -14.14 -4.10 -3.61
CA GLY A 39 -13.34 -4.53 -4.76
C GLY A 39 -13.79 -3.97 -6.10
N GLY A 40 -14.47 -2.82 -6.12
CA GLY A 40 -14.63 -2.05 -7.34
C GLY A 40 -13.29 -1.43 -7.73
N GLY A 41 -13.05 -0.20 -7.29
CA GLY A 41 -11.84 0.55 -7.67
C GLY A 41 -10.54 -0.08 -7.17
N SER A 42 -10.55 -0.67 -5.96
CA SER A 42 -9.34 -1.25 -5.37
C SER A 42 -8.84 -2.48 -6.13
N GLN A 43 -9.75 -3.31 -6.67
CA GLN A 43 -9.37 -4.43 -7.52
C GLN A 43 -8.79 -3.95 -8.86
N GLU A 44 -9.34 -2.89 -9.46
CA GLU A 44 -8.81 -2.30 -10.68
C GLU A 44 -7.38 -1.76 -10.47
N ILE A 45 -7.13 -1.04 -9.37
CA ILE A 45 -5.80 -0.55 -9.01
C ILE A 45 -4.85 -1.72 -8.78
N GLN A 46 -5.24 -2.70 -7.99
CA GLN A 46 -4.40 -3.87 -7.69
C GLN A 46 -4.00 -4.60 -8.99
N ASN A 47 -4.94 -4.79 -9.93
CA ASN A 47 -4.66 -5.37 -11.24
C ASN A 47 -3.62 -4.57 -12.04
N LYS A 48 -3.60 -3.24 -11.95
CA LYS A 48 -2.57 -2.40 -12.57
C LYS A 48 -1.22 -2.60 -11.90
N LEU A 49 -1.18 -2.49 -10.57
CA LEU A 49 0.03 -2.68 -9.75
C LEU A 49 0.67 -4.06 -9.98
N ASN A 50 -0.16 -5.07 -10.18
CA ASN A 50 0.28 -6.43 -10.46
C ASN A 50 1.14 -6.57 -11.73
N SER A 51 1.05 -5.61 -12.65
CA SER A 51 1.84 -5.56 -13.88
C SER A 51 3.09 -4.67 -13.80
N PHE A 52 3.34 -4.01 -12.66
CA PHE A 52 4.43 -3.06 -12.52
C PHE A 52 5.82 -3.73 -12.57
N SER A 53 6.73 -3.09 -13.29
CA SER A 53 8.17 -3.32 -13.19
C SER A 53 8.74 -2.63 -11.94
N ASP A 54 10.01 -2.89 -11.61
CA ASP A 54 10.67 -2.21 -10.48
C ASP A 54 10.77 -0.70 -10.72
N LYS A 55 10.94 -0.28 -11.97
CA LYS A 55 10.91 1.13 -12.34
C LYS A 55 9.53 1.77 -12.13
N ASP A 56 8.45 1.04 -12.42
CA ASP A 56 7.10 1.57 -12.23
C ASP A 56 6.77 1.79 -10.75
N TRP A 57 7.23 0.88 -9.88
CA TRP A 57 7.12 1.05 -8.42
C TRP A 57 7.94 2.25 -7.91
N GLU A 58 9.14 2.44 -8.43
CA GLU A 58 9.98 3.59 -8.08
C GLU A 58 9.35 4.91 -8.55
N ASP A 59 8.87 4.96 -9.79
CA ASP A 59 8.22 6.15 -10.35
C ASP A 59 6.91 6.46 -9.58
N LEU A 60 6.16 5.44 -9.14
CA LEU A 60 4.97 5.62 -8.29
C LEU A 60 5.34 6.23 -6.93
N LYS A 61 6.37 5.69 -6.27
CA LYS A 61 6.86 6.19 -4.97
C LYS A 61 7.35 7.63 -5.05
N GLN A 62 7.94 8.03 -6.17
CA GLN A 62 8.39 9.41 -6.37
C GLN A 62 7.23 10.37 -6.66
N ASP A 63 6.14 9.88 -7.24
CA ASP A 63 5.03 10.74 -7.65
C ASP A 63 3.93 10.88 -6.58
N ILE A 64 3.72 9.85 -5.76
CA ILE A 64 2.66 9.80 -4.72
C ILE A 64 2.74 10.97 -3.71
N ILE A 65 3.93 11.55 -3.50
CA ILE A 65 4.11 12.77 -2.69
C ILE A 65 3.36 13.99 -3.24
N ASN A 66 2.96 13.97 -4.51
CA ASN A 66 2.19 15.05 -5.11
C ASN A 66 0.67 14.84 -4.94
N TRP A 67 0.23 13.63 -4.59
CA TRP A 67 -1.20 13.26 -4.55
C TRP A 67 -1.88 13.83 -3.30
N SER A 68 -3.21 13.90 -3.30
CA SER A 68 -3.97 14.26 -2.08
C SER A 68 -3.86 13.14 -1.04
N ASP A 69 -4.22 13.45 0.21
CA ASP A 69 -4.24 12.44 1.28
C ASP A 69 -5.25 11.33 0.97
N ASP A 70 -6.48 11.68 0.56
CA ASP A 70 -7.49 10.69 0.13
C ASP A 70 -6.99 9.76 -1.00
N ASP A 71 -6.30 10.31 -2.01
CA ASP A 71 -5.74 9.52 -3.13
C ASP A 71 -4.66 8.53 -2.63
N ARG A 72 -3.89 8.93 -1.61
CA ARG A 72 -2.84 8.09 -1.01
C ARG A 72 -3.43 6.97 -0.20
N ASP A 73 -4.42 7.28 0.62
CA ASP A 73 -5.07 6.30 1.50
C ASP A 73 -5.78 5.23 0.66
N ILE A 74 -6.53 5.64 -0.38
CA ILE A 74 -7.15 4.70 -1.34
C ILE A 74 -6.09 3.81 -2.01
N LEU A 75 -4.93 4.36 -2.40
CA LEU A 75 -3.86 3.57 -3.00
C LEU A 75 -3.27 2.57 -1.98
N ILE A 76 -3.03 3.00 -0.74
CA ILE A 76 -2.48 2.16 0.34
C ILE A 76 -3.41 0.98 0.62
N GLU A 77 -4.72 1.23 0.75
CA GLU A 77 -5.74 0.18 0.88
C GLU A 77 -5.74 -0.75 -0.34
N SER A 78 -5.66 -0.18 -1.56
CA SER A 78 -5.68 -0.94 -2.81
C SER A 78 -4.47 -1.83 -3.00
N VAL A 79 -3.29 -1.42 -2.50
CA VAL A 79 -2.09 -2.26 -2.47
C VAL A 79 -2.33 -3.51 -1.62
N ALA A 80 -3.07 -3.35 -0.51
CA ALA A 80 -3.36 -4.42 0.42
C ALA A 80 -4.63 -5.24 0.09
N PHE A 81 -5.47 -4.77 -0.84
CA PHE A 81 -6.75 -5.37 -1.20
C PHE A 81 -6.61 -6.83 -1.69
N GLY A 82 -7.60 -7.69 -1.36
CA GLY A 82 -7.72 -9.07 -1.86
C GLY A 82 -6.64 -10.05 -1.37
N PHE A 83 -5.85 -9.62 -0.38
CA PHE A 83 -4.68 -10.36 0.11
C PHE A 83 -5.02 -11.57 1.00
N ASP A 84 -6.18 -11.53 1.65
CA ASP A 84 -6.81 -12.68 2.33
C ASP A 84 -7.08 -13.87 1.37
N ARG A 85 -6.74 -13.72 0.08
CA ARG A 85 -6.92 -14.68 -1.01
C ARG A 85 -8.39 -14.95 -1.31
N MET A 86 -9.30 -14.19 -0.72
CA MET A 86 -10.73 -14.31 -0.96
C MET A 86 -11.08 -13.88 -2.39
N PHE A 87 -10.31 -12.94 -2.95
CA PHE A 87 -10.54 -12.38 -4.29
C PHE A 87 -9.38 -12.51 -5.28
N THR A 88 -8.17 -12.89 -4.82
CA THR A 88 -7.00 -13.05 -5.69
C THR A 88 -6.15 -14.29 -5.35
N PRO A 89 -6.56 -15.50 -5.79
CA PRO A 89 -5.87 -16.75 -5.48
C PRO A 89 -4.49 -16.94 -6.15
N TYR A 90 -4.01 -15.99 -6.95
CA TYR A 90 -2.77 -16.12 -7.76
C TYR A 90 -1.77 -14.95 -7.63
N LEU A 91 -1.70 -14.29 -6.47
CA LEU A 91 -0.65 -13.30 -6.22
C LEU A 91 0.73 -13.99 -6.15
N LYS A 92 1.63 -13.66 -7.08
CA LYS A 92 3.00 -14.20 -7.09
C LYS A 92 3.81 -13.58 -5.96
N ASN A 93 4.68 -14.36 -5.32
CA ASN A 93 5.56 -13.89 -4.23
C ASN A 93 6.31 -12.60 -4.57
N LYS A 94 6.78 -12.45 -5.82
CA LYS A 94 7.46 -11.24 -6.28
C LYS A 94 6.58 -9.98 -6.15
N MET A 95 5.29 -10.10 -6.41
CA MET A 95 4.34 -8.99 -6.34
C MET A 95 4.05 -8.62 -4.89
N ILE A 96 3.85 -9.64 -4.04
CA ILE A 96 3.69 -9.48 -2.59
C ILE A 96 4.91 -8.77 -2.01
N SER A 97 6.12 -9.18 -2.40
CA SER A 97 7.33 -8.53 -1.91
C SER A 97 7.45 -7.07 -2.36
N ARG A 98 7.12 -6.74 -3.60
CA ARG A 98 7.14 -5.35 -4.07
C ARG A 98 6.12 -4.49 -3.34
N ALA A 99 4.91 -5.00 -3.14
CA ALA A 99 3.88 -4.32 -2.35
C ALA A 99 4.36 -4.09 -0.90
N GLY A 100 4.91 -5.12 -0.25
CA GLY A 100 5.46 -4.99 1.10
C GLY A 100 6.63 -4.02 1.20
N LYS A 101 7.49 -3.96 0.18
CA LYS A 101 8.57 -2.96 0.09
C LYS A 101 8.05 -1.56 -0.08
N PHE A 102 7.08 -1.38 -0.97
CA PHE A 102 6.45 -0.09 -1.23
C PHE A 102 5.78 0.46 0.03
N LEU A 103 4.98 -0.35 0.72
CA LEU A 103 4.35 0.03 1.99
C LEU A 103 5.38 0.44 3.04
N LEU A 104 6.45 -0.33 3.22
CA LEU A 104 7.51 0.04 4.16
C LEU A 104 8.20 1.36 3.76
N ASP A 105 8.44 1.59 2.47
CA ASP A 105 9.01 2.84 2.00
C ASP A 105 8.12 4.05 2.31
N LEU A 106 6.81 3.94 2.08
CA LEU A 106 5.86 5.00 2.43
C LEU A 106 5.87 5.26 3.94
N PHE A 107 5.90 4.20 4.75
CA PHE A 107 5.98 4.33 6.20
C PHE A 107 7.24 5.08 6.65
N ILE A 108 8.41 4.72 6.10
CA ILE A 108 9.69 5.36 6.44
C ILE A 108 9.73 6.82 5.98
N LEU A 109 9.14 7.12 4.83
CA LEU A 109 9.04 8.47 4.29
C LEU A 109 7.92 9.31 4.94
N ASN A 110 7.11 8.71 5.82
CA ASN A 110 5.95 9.34 6.45
C ASN A 110 4.95 9.89 5.41
N ILE A 111 4.63 9.06 4.41
CA ILE A 111 3.65 9.34 3.36
C ILE A 111 2.42 8.45 3.61
N GLY A 112 1.25 9.06 3.79
CA GLY A 112 0.01 8.38 4.16
C GLY A 112 -0.10 8.09 5.66
N ASP A 113 -1.19 7.45 6.09
CA ASP A 113 -1.39 7.08 7.49
C ASP A 113 -0.48 5.90 7.89
N ARG A 114 0.43 6.16 8.84
CA ARG A 114 1.35 5.15 9.36
C ARG A 114 0.65 4.03 10.14
N ASN A 115 -0.49 4.29 10.77
CA ASN A 115 -1.28 3.25 11.44
C ASN A 115 -1.86 2.28 10.40
N GLU A 116 -2.40 2.81 9.32
CA GLU A 116 -2.94 1.99 8.24
C GLU A 116 -1.85 1.16 7.58
N ILE A 117 -0.73 1.77 7.21
CA ILE A 117 0.40 1.04 6.62
C ILE A 117 0.93 -0.04 7.58
N ALA A 118 1.01 0.26 8.87
CA ALA A 118 1.44 -0.70 9.89
C ALA A 118 0.43 -1.84 10.06
N TYR A 119 -0.87 -1.59 9.92
CA TYR A 119 -1.89 -2.64 9.90
C TYR A 119 -1.61 -3.66 8.79
N PHE A 120 -1.13 -3.21 7.63
CA PHE A 120 -0.70 -4.06 6.51
C PHE A 120 0.70 -4.68 6.68
N SER A 121 1.24 -4.74 7.90
CA SER A 121 2.52 -5.36 8.23
C SER A 121 2.71 -6.80 7.73
N PHE A 122 1.64 -7.54 7.46
CA PHE A 122 1.72 -8.87 6.86
C PHE A 122 2.39 -8.84 5.47
N PHE A 123 2.10 -7.82 4.66
CA PHE A 123 2.79 -7.61 3.38
C PHE A 123 4.25 -7.24 3.58
N ILE A 124 4.49 -6.29 4.48
CA ILE A 124 5.82 -5.82 4.84
C ILE A 124 6.68 -7.01 5.29
N ALA A 125 6.13 -7.91 6.08
CA ALA A 125 6.84 -9.08 6.60
C ALA A 125 7.18 -10.13 5.54
N GLN A 126 6.38 -10.24 4.48
CA GLN A 126 6.62 -11.19 3.39
C GLN A 126 7.66 -10.70 2.38
N SER A 127 7.95 -9.40 2.35
CA SER A 127 8.92 -8.85 1.41
C SER A 127 10.35 -9.24 1.75
N ASP A 128 11.04 -9.85 0.80
CA ASP A 128 12.47 -10.14 0.88
C ASP A 128 13.34 -8.96 0.43
N LEU A 129 12.73 -7.89 -0.06
CA LEU A 129 13.38 -6.64 -0.47
C LEU A 129 13.58 -5.65 0.70
N ASN A 130 13.00 -5.94 1.86
CA ASN A 130 13.05 -5.04 3.02
C ASN A 130 14.40 -5.11 3.71
N SER A 131 14.98 -3.95 4.00
CA SER A 131 16.22 -3.89 4.76
C SER A 131 15.94 -4.18 6.25
N LEU A 132 16.86 -4.87 6.91
CA LEU A 132 16.77 -5.11 8.36
C LEU A 132 16.63 -3.78 9.14
N ARG A 133 17.33 -2.74 8.69
CA ARG A 133 17.26 -1.40 9.29
C ARG A 133 15.84 -0.83 9.26
N ASP A 134 15.15 -0.92 8.12
CA ASP A 134 13.82 -0.31 7.97
C ASP A 134 12.77 -1.12 8.75
N LEU A 135 12.91 -2.45 8.79
CA LEU A 135 12.07 -3.30 9.64
C LEU A 135 12.24 -2.97 11.12
N GLU A 136 13.47 -2.73 11.58
CA GLU A 136 13.76 -2.32 12.96
C GLU A 136 13.14 -0.95 13.30
N ILE A 137 13.10 -0.02 12.35
CA ILE A 137 12.41 1.28 12.53
C ILE A 137 10.90 1.06 12.70
N LEU A 138 10.29 0.22 11.86
CA LEU A 138 8.88 -0.13 11.99
C LEU A 138 8.58 -0.84 13.33
N ARG A 139 9.41 -1.81 13.74
CA ARG A 139 9.23 -2.52 15.03
C ARG A 139 9.22 -1.54 16.20
N LYS A 140 10.21 -0.66 16.29
CA LYS A 140 10.30 0.33 17.39
C LYS A 140 9.10 1.28 17.41
N TRP A 141 8.60 1.66 16.24
CA TRP A 141 7.41 2.48 16.17
C TRP A 141 6.16 1.71 16.63
N LEU A 142 6.03 0.44 16.25
CA LEU A 142 4.96 -0.44 16.72
C LEU A 142 5.00 -0.66 18.25
N GLU A 143 6.18 -0.84 18.84
CA GLU A 143 6.35 -0.94 20.29
C GLU A 143 5.88 0.34 21.02
N ALA A 144 6.09 1.51 20.41
CA ALA A 144 5.75 2.79 21.01
C ALA A 144 4.29 3.22 20.78
N ASN A 145 3.62 2.72 19.73
CA ASN A 145 2.30 3.22 19.30
C ASN A 145 1.24 2.13 19.16
N GLY A 146 1.62 0.84 19.19
CA GLY A 146 0.74 -0.26 18.78
C GLY A 146 -0.30 -0.66 19.81
N ASP A 147 -0.04 -0.45 21.09
CA ASP A 147 -0.98 -0.79 22.17
C ASP A 147 -2.18 0.18 22.22
N GLU A 148 -2.09 1.35 21.60
CA GLU A 148 -3.15 2.38 21.63
C GLU A 148 -4.20 2.19 20.51
N ASN A 149 -3.96 1.32 19.53
CA ASN A 149 -4.86 1.16 18.39
C ASN A 149 -5.95 0.11 18.65
N GLU A 150 -7.17 0.57 18.97
CA GLU A 150 -8.32 -0.31 19.26
C GLU A 150 -8.64 -1.31 18.14
N ASN A 151 -8.38 -0.95 16.87
CA ASN A 151 -8.67 -1.83 15.74
C ASN A 151 -7.73 -3.04 15.72
N TRP A 152 -6.49 -2.87 16.17
CA TRP A 152 -5.51 -3.96 16.22
C TRP A 152 -5.81 -4.92 17.36
N GLN A 153 -6.25 -4.40 18.51
CA GLN A 153 -6.65 -5.23 19.64
C GLN A 153 -7.85 -6.14 19.32
N LYS A 154 -8.71 -5.71 18.40
CA LYS A 154 -9.90 -6.45 17.94
C LYS A 154 -9.61 -7.33 16.70
N SER A 155 -8.43 -7.21 16.10
CA SER A 155 -8.04 -7.95 14.90
C SER A 155 -7.20 -9.19 15.26
N GLU A 156 -7.27 -10.24 14.45
CA GLU A 156 -6.38 -11.40 14.56
C GLU A 156 -4.96 -11.09 14.04
N ILE A 157 -4.79 -9.95 13.35
CA ILE A 157 -3.50 -9.50 12.85
C ILE A 157 -2.71 -8.91 14.03
N SER A 158 -1.49 -9.40 14.23
CA SER A 158 -0.53 -8.83 15.18
C SER A 158 0.61 -8.15 14.41
N PRO A 159 0.56 -6.82 14.20
CA PRO A 159 1.56 -6.14 13.39
C PRO A 159 2.97 -6.26 13.92
N LEU A 160 3.14 -6.13 15.25
CA LEU A 160 4.44 -6.26 15.89
C LEU A 160 5.03 -7.65 15.65
N LYS A 161 4.24 -8.71 15.86
CA LYS A 161 4.69 -10.09 15.65
C LYS A 161 5.09 -10.36 14.20
N ASN A 162 4.32 -9.87 13.22
CA ASN A 162 4.66 -10.01 11.80
C ASN A 162 6.05 -9.43 11.49
N VAL A 163 6.32 -8.23 12.00
CA VAL A 163 7.59 -7.53 11.77
C VAL A 163 8.75 -8.22 12.51
N GLU A 164 8.54 -8.69 13.73
CA GLU A 164 9.54 -9.47 14.47
C GLU A 164 9.94 -10.77 13.76
N GLU A 165 8.97 -11.48 13.17
CA GLU A 165 9.24 -12.68 12.39
C GLU A 165 10.04 -12.36 11.11
N ALA A 166 9.72 -11.26 10.44
CA ALA A 166 10.47 -10.78 9.28
C ALA A 166 11.92 -10.42 9.63
N ILE A 167 12.14 -9.74 10.76
CA ILE A 167 13.48 -9.41 11.29
C ILE A 167 14.27 -10.69 11.56
N LYS A 168 13.67 -11.67 12.24
CA LYS A 168 14.31 -12.97 12.51
C LYS A 168 14.70 -13.69 11.22
N LYS A 169 13.88 -13.60 10.17
CA LYS A 169 14.18 -14.18 8.85
C LYS A 169 15.32 -13.45 8.15
N ALA A 170 15.34 -12.12 8.19
CA ALA A 170 16.36 -11.29 7.54
C ALA A 170 17.73 -11.31 8.24
N SER A 171 17.77 -11.73 9.52
CA SER A 171 19.00 -11.79 10.34
C SER A 171 19.73 -13.14 10.29
N ARG A 172 19.21 -14.12 9.54
CA ARG A 172 19.81 -15.44 9.33
C ARG A 172 20.67 -15.45 8.08
#